data_AF-A0A9P6CV79-F1
#
_entry.id   AF-A0A9P6CV79-F1
#
_cell.length_a   1.000
_cell.length_b   1.000
_cell.length_c   1.000
_cell.angle_alpha   90.00
_cell.angle_beta   90.00
_cell.angle_gamma   90.00
#
_symmetry.space_group_name_H-M   'P 1'
#
loop_
_entity.id
_entity.type
_entity.pdbx_description
1 polymer ?
#
loop_
_entity_poly.entity_id
_entity_poly.type
_entity_poly.pdbx_seq_one_letter_code
_entity_poly.pdbx_strand_id
1 'polypeptide(L)'
;MEPSAPSTIRGVIDSLRSSVLQNDTATASASQKITASSSSSSSQNAEASSSKGKGKAVEPALPVNEDQLKVLMDMMKMMPPKVSTFFKIPDGIGPRWQDFFQRVTLFFEIDSNSDPDALPALEARKNLMDAQNLSELEMYMNASHFKKQGDAEVDEDIFKAKIWFTRSVMTFPLPHACAAMMFYAYKSNEFALAEKYGTKALRMDLLTDSWSIGQVYYMRAHARYRMGQMQRAKEDIILSKHYDPLNADADALLGEIDKLRDVLRHPELVKAWVREQPQFEPELSVGEEFRKLEEISFIYARFTPEQLERVKTDDEKYCPVF
;
A
#
# COMPACT_ATOMS: atom_id res chain seq x y z
N MET A 1 -20.65 -14.25 34.02
CA MET A 1 -20.21 -12.91 34.44
C MET A 1 -19.03 -12.54 33.56
N GLU A 2 -19.29 -11.80 32.48
CA GLU A 2 -18.21 -11.32 31.62
C GLU A 2 -17.42 -10.24 32.35
N PRO A 3 -16.08 -10.27 32.32
CA PRO A 3 -15.27 -9.21 32.90
C PRO A 3 -15.39 -7.98 32.01
N SER A 4 -16.06 -6.94 32.50
CA SER A 4 -16.05 -5.63 31.85
C SER A 4 -14.62 -5.10 31.82
N ALA A 5 -14.06 -4.89 30.63
CA ALA A 5 -12.77 -4.23 30.48
C ALA A 5 -12.83 -2.82 31.12
N PRO A 6 -11.79 -2.40 31.86
CA PRO A 6 -11.79 -1.11 32.53
C PRO A 6 -11.87 0.03 31.51
N SER A 7 -12.85 0.92 31.71
CA SER A 7 -13.16 2.11 30.89
C SER A 7 -11.95 3.01 30.61
N THR A 8 -10.88 2.87 31.39
CA THR A 8 -9.59 3.56 31.25
C THR A 8 -8.84 3.18 29.96
N ILE A 9 -8.93 1.94 29.47
CA ILE A 9 -8.17 1.50 28.28
C ILE A 9 -8.80 2.07 27.00
N ARG A 10 -10.14 2.15 26.94
CA ARG A 10 -10.86 2.72 25.80
C ARG A 10 -10.54 4.20 25.61
N GLY A 11 -10.45 4.96 26.71
CA GLY A 11 -10.06 6.38 26.68
C GLY A 11 -8.62 6.62 26.21
N VAL A 12 -7.69 5.70 26.51
CA VAL A 12 -6.30 5.79 26.02
C VAL A 12 -6.23 5.48 24.52
N ILE A 13 -6.99 4.50 24.03
CA ILE A 13 -7.07 4.17 22.59
C ILE A 13 -7.67 5.34 21.79
N ASP A 14 -8.74 5.95 22.30
CA ASP A 14 -9.38 7.09 21.62
C ASP A 14 -8.50 8.36 21.64
N SER A 15 -7.75 8.57 22.73
CA SER A 15 -6.78 9.67 22.82
C SER A 15 -5.60 9.49 21.86
N LEU A 16 -5.08 8.26 21.71
CA LEU A 16 -3.99 7.96 20.78
C LEU A 16 -4.44 8.09 19.31
N ARG A 17 -5.66 7.66 18.99
CA ARG A 17 -6.25 7.86 17.65
C ARG A 17 -6.41 9.35 17.31
N SER A 18 -6.82 10.18 18.28
CA SER A 18 -6.98 11.63 18.07
C SER A 18 -5.64 12.36 17.90
N SER A 19 -4.61 12.00 18.67
CA SER A 19 -3.28 12.63 18.58
C SER A 19 -2.54 12.31 17.27
N VAL A 20 -2.74 11.12 16.69
CA VAL A 20 -2.17 10.78 15.37
C VAL A 20 -2.81 11.62 14.27
N LEU A 21 -4.13 11.83 14.31
CA LEU A 21 -4.85 12.65 13.32
C LEU A 21 -4.50 14.15 13.39
N GLN A 22 -4.18 14.69 14.57
CA GLN A 22 -3.82 16.10 14.73
C GLN A 22 -2.41 16.44 14.22
N ASN A 23 -1.47 15.51 14.30
CA ASN A 23 -0.12 15.73 13.78
C ASN A 23 -0.09 15.83 12.25
N ASP A 24 -1.02 15.18 11.54
CA ASP A 24 -1.12 15.25 10.08
C ASP A 24 -1.69 16.59 9.60
N THR A 25 -2.51 17.27 10.41
CA THR A 25 -3.03 18.62 10.09
C THR A 25 -2.03 19.75 10.31
N ALA A 26 -1.05 19.57 11.20
CA ALA A 26 -0.05 20.60 11.49
C ALA A 26 0.98 20.76 10.36
N THR A 27 1.31 19.68 9.65
CA THR A 27 2.20 19.68 8.47
C THR A 27 1.55 20.29 7.23
N ALA A 28 0.22 20.24 7.10
CA ALA A 28 -0.50 20.85 5.98
C ALA A 28 -0.61 22.38 6.07
N SER A 29 -0.60 22.93 7.30
CA SER A 29 -0.80 24.37 7.53
C SER A 29 0.45 25.23 7.31
N ALA A 30 1.64 24.62 7.19
CA ALA A 30 2.89 25.32 6.99
C ALA A 30 3.16 25.73 5.52
N SER A 31 2.41 25.19 4.56
CA SER A 31 2.66 25.40 3.12
C SER A 31 1.81 26.49 2.45
N GLN A 32 0.93 27.18 3.18
CA GLN A 32 0.11 28.29 2.65
C GLN A 32 0.58 29.64 3.15
N LYS A 33 1.77 30.07 2.75
CA LYS A 33 2.15 31.48 2.82
C LYS A 33 3.33 31.75 1.89
N ILE A 34 3.06 32.14 0.63
CA ILE A 34 3.90 33.02 -0.21
C ILE A 34 3.02 33.53 -1.39
N THR A 35 2.61 34.79 -1.22
CA THR A 35 2.39 35.90 -2.16
C THR A 35 1.95 35.71 -3.63
N ALA A 36 0.92 36.50 -3.96
CA ALA A 36 0.45 36.91 -5.28
C ALA A 36 1.27 38.05 -5.91
N SER A 37 1.32 38.09 -7.25
CA SER A 37 1.37 39.33 -8.04
C SER A 37 1.14 39.09 -9.56
N SER A 38 0.02 39.62 -10.05
CA SER A 38 -0.23 40.34 -11.33
C SER A 38 0.63 40.10 -12.59
N SER A 39 -0.03 39.88 -13.75
CA SER A 39 -0.19 40.92 -14.79
C SER A 39 -1.04 40.44 -15.99
N SER A 40 -1.91 41.34 -16.43
CA SER A 40 -2.80 41.34 -17.60
C SER A 40 -2.08 41.72 -18.90
N SER A 41 -2.48 41.14 -20.03
CA SER A 41 -2.58 41.88 -21.31
C SER A 41 -3.46 41.17 -22.34
N SER A 42 -4.43 41.93 -22.82
CA SER A 42 -5.29 41.71 -23.98
C SER A 42 -4.56 42.01 -25.29
N SER A 43 -4.91 41.31 -26.38
CA SER A 43 -5.19 41.96 -27.68
C SER A 43 -5.83 40.99 -28.68
N GLN A 44 -6.90 41.50 -29.29
CA GLN A 44 -7.65 40.95 -30.40
C GLN A 44 -6.82 41.03 -31.69
N ASN A 45 -7.04 40.10 -32.62
CA ASN A 45 -7.18 40.45 -34.03
C ASN A 45 -7.92 39.35 -34.78
N ALA A 46 -8.99 39.76 -35.46
CA ALA A 46 -9.72 38.99 -36.42
C ALA A 46 -9.25 39.41 -37.81
N GLU A 47 -9.04 38.45 -38.71
CA GLU A 47 -9.20 38.69 -40.14
C GLU A 47 -9.56 37.37 -40.83
N ALA A 48 -10.61 37.45 -41.65
CA ALA A 48 -11.14 36.36 -42.46
C ALA A 48 -10.52 36.43 -43.86
N SER A 49 -10.25 35.29 -44.49
CA SER A 49 -10.96 34.81 -45.70
C SER A 49 -10.17 33.81 -46.57
N SER A 50 -10.93 32.83 -47.08
CA SER A 50 -10.82 32.18 -48.39
C SER A 50 -9.61 31.27 -48.73
N SER A 51 -9.86 29.97 -48.94
CA SER A 51 -10.13 29.42 -50.29
C SER A 51 -10.04 27.88 -50.34
N LYS A 52 -10.75 27.31 -51.32
CA LYS A 52 -10.94 25.88 -51.64
C LYS A 52 -9.64 25.13 -51.98
N GLY A 53 -9.57 23.85 -51.58
CA GLY A 53 -8.99 22.81 -52.45
C GLY A 53 -8.33 21.60 -51.78
N LYS A 54 -8.98 20.43 -51.94
CA LYS A 54 -8.42 19.08 -52.16
C LYS A 54 -7.51 18.41 -51.10
N GLY A 55 -7.84 17.13 -50.85
CA GLY A 55 -6.92 16.09 -50.40
C GLY A 55 -6.88 15.91 -48.89
N LYS A 56 -7.62 14.94 -48.35
CA LYS A 56 -7.58 14.57 -46.94
C LYS A 56 -6.28 13.80 -46.66
N ALA A 57 -5.18 14.54 -46.58
CA ALA A 57 -3.93 14.08 -45.98
C ALA A 57 -4.16 13.95 -44.46
N VAL A 58 -3.65 12.88 -43.87
CA VAL A 58 -3.62 12.68 -42.43
C VAL A 58 -2.84 13.85 -41.83
N GLU A 59 -3.50 14.69 -41.03
CA GLU A 59 -2.86 15.81 -40.34
C GLU A 59 -1.69 15.27 -39.50
N PRO A 60 -0.48 15.84 -39.62
CA PRO A 60 0.60 15.53 -38.70
C PRO A 60 0.18 16.00 -37.31
N ALA A 61 0.25 15.10 -36.32
CA ALA A 61 -0.02 15.44 -34.93
C ALA A 61 0.77 16.70 -34.56
N LEU A 62 0.06 17.76 -34.18
CA LEU A 62 0.68 19.01 -33.73
C LEU A 62 1.69 18.67 -32.61
N PRO A 63 2.89 19.26 -32.63
CA PRO A 63 3.86 19.06 -31.58
C PRO A 63 3.24 19.52 -30.26
N VAL A 64 3.04 18.57 -29.34
CA VAL A 64 2.55 18.87 -27.99
C VAL A 64 3.59 19.77 -27.35
N ASN A 65 3.24 21.05 -27.16
CA ASN A 65 4.11 22.03 -26.52
C ASN A 65 4.32 21.60 -25.06
N GLU A 66 5.57 21.50 -24.60
CA GLU A 66 5.92 21.10 -23.23
C GLU A 66 5.20 21.96 -22.18
N ASP A 67 4.96 23.23 -22.48
CA ASP A 67 4.20 24.13 -21.61
C ASP A 67 2.72 23.72 -21.47
N GLN A 68 2.10 23.23 -22.55
CA GLN A 68 0.72 22.73 -22.51
C GLN A 68 0.63 21.41 -21.74
N LEU A 69 1.64 20.54 -21.89
CA LEU A 69 1.73 19.31 -21.11
C LEU A 69 1.92 19.62 -19.62
N LYS A 70 2.74 20.62 -19.28
CA LYS A 70 2.95 21.07 -17.90
C LYS A 70 1.68 21.66 -17.30
N VAL A 71 0.96 22.52 -18.03
CA VAL A 71 -0.33 23.08 -17.58
C VAL A 71 -1.37 21.97 -17.38
N LEU A 72 -1.41 20.97 -18.27
CA LEU A 72 -2.30 19.81 -18.12
C LEU A 72 -1.94 18.99 -16.88
N MET A 73 -0.66 18.70 -16.66
CA MET A 73 -0.17 17.99 -15.48
C MET A 73 -0.48 18.76 -14.19
N ASP A 74 -0.34 20.09 -14.20
CA ASP A 74 -0.67 20.92 -13.05
C ASP A 74 -2.19 21.01 -12.83
N MET A 75 -3.01 21.02 -13.88
CA MET A 75 -4.47 20.89 -13.76
C MET A 75 -4.89 19.54 -13.18
N MET A 76 -4.26 18.44 -13.62
CA MET A 76 -4.52 17.10 -13.07
C MET A 76 -4.13 16.99 -11.60
N LYS A 77 -3.10 17.73 -11.16
CA LYS A 77 -2.78 17.86 -9.72
C LYS A 77 -3.84 18.64 -8.94
N MET A 78 -4.49 19.63 -9.55
CA MET A 78 -5.55 20.42 -8.88
C MET A 78 -6.90 19.71 -8.81
N MET A 79 -7.17 18.78 -9.73
CA MET A 79 -8.39 17.97 -9.75
C MET A 79 -8.06 16.51 -10.11
N PRO A 80 -7.49 15.74 -9.17
CA PRO A 80 -7.17 14.35 -9.43
C PRO A 80 -8.46 13.58 -9.80
N PRO A 81 -8.39 12.65 -10.77
CA PRO A 81 -9.52 11.79 -11.09
C PRO A 81 -9.98 11.04 -9.84
N LYS A 82 -11.29 10.81 -9.73
CA LYS A 82 -11.85 10.08 -8.59
C LYS A 82 -11.33 8.64 -8.58
N VAL A 83 -10.84 8.18 -7.44
CA VAL A 83 -10.28 6.84 -7.27
C VAL A 83 -11.27 5.74 -7.72
N SER A 84 -12.56 5.93 -7.47
CA SER A 84 -13.61 5.00 -7.91
C SER A 84 -13.63 4.73 -9.43
N THR A 85 -13.13 5.67 -10.26
CA THR A 85 -13.05 5.50 -11.72
C THR A 85 -11.95 4.53 -12.17
N PHE A 86 -11.05 4.16 -11.27
CA PHE A 86 -10.00 3.17 -11.51
C PHE A 86 -10.43 1.74 -11.20
N PHE A 87 -11.66 1.53 -10.72
CA PHE A 87 -12.19 0.22 -10.38
C PHE A 87 -13.20 -0.28 -11.41
N LYS A 88 -13.05 -1.53 -11.84
CA LYS A 88 -14.01 -2.25 -12.71
C LYS A 88 -14.74 -3.35 -11.94
N ILE A 89 -15.61 -2.92 -11.04
CA ILE A 89 -16.42 -3.84 -10.25
C ILE A 89 -17.52 -4.43 -11.16
N PRO A 90 -17.62 -5.76 -11.31
CA PRO A 90 -18.67 -6.37 -12.12
C PRO A 90 -20.07 -6.07 -11.58
N ASP A 91 -21.05 -5.95 -12.49
CA ASP A 91 -22.45 -5.92 -12.12
C ASP A 91 -22.91 -7.26 -11.50
N GLY A 92 -23.94 -7.19 -10.66
CA GLY A 92 -24.57 -8.35 -10.05
C GLY A 92 -23.78 -9.01 -8.92
N ILE A 93 -22.75 -8.35 -8.38
CA ILE A 93 -22.01 -8.88 -7.21
C ILE A 93 -22.89 -8.82 -5.94
N GLY A 94 -22.76 -9.85 -5.10
CA GLY A 94 -23.47 -9.92 -3.82
C GLY A 94 -23.10 -8.79 -2.84
N PRO A 95 -23.92 -8.55 -1.80
CA PRO A 95 -23.74 -7.43 -0.87
C PRO A 95 -22.38 -7.43 -0.15
N ARG A 96 -21.84 -8.61 0.22
CA ARG A 96 -20.52 -8.70 0.86
C ARG A 96 -19.39 -8.22 -0.05
N TRP A 97 -19.44 -8.60 -1.33
CA TRP A 97 -18.49 -8.11 -2.33
C TRP A 97 -18.59 -6.60 -2.52
N GLN A 98 -19.81 -6.03 -2.48
CA GLN A 98 -20.00 -4.60 -2.59
C GLN A 98 -19.35 -3.87 -1.41
N ASP A 99 -19.60 -4.32 -0.17
CA ASP A 99 -18.97 -3.75 1.03
C ASP A 99 -17.44 -3.87 0.95
N PHE A 100 -16.93 -5.05 0.58
CA PHE A 100 -15.49 -5.26 0.40
C PHE A 100 -14.88 -4.26 -0.58
N PHE A 101 -15.41 -4.15 -1.80
CA PHE A 101 -14.85 -3.25 -2.80
C PHE A 101 -15.01 -1.78 -2.41
N GLN A 102 -16.09 -1.40 -1.72
CA GLN A 102 -16.24 -0.04 -1.18
C GLN A 102 -15.14 0.29 -0.18
N ARG A 103 -14.82 -0.62 0.75
CA ARG A 103 -13.72 -0.43 1.70
C ARG A 103 -12.36 -0.36 1.02
N VAL A 104 -12.12 -1.22 0.02
CA VAL A 104 -10.90 -1.16 -0.79
C VAL A 104 -10.79 0.18 -1.52
N THR A 105 -11.84 0.64 -2.18
CA THR A 105 -11.86 1.95 -2.86
C THR A 105 -11.59 3.09 -1.88
N LEU A 106 -12.23 3.09 -0.71
CA LEU A 106 -12.01 4.09 0.33
C LEU A 106 -10.56 4.07 0.84
N PHE A 107 -9.98 2.89 1.04
CA PHE A 107 -8.57 2.77 1.40
C PHE A 107 -7.68 3.45 0.36
N PHE A 108 -7.91 3.20 -0.93
CA PHE A 108 -7.13 3.82 -2.00
C PHE A 108 -7.38 5.32 -2.14
N GLU A 109 -8.55 5.83 -1.79
CA GLU A 109 -8.80 7.28 -1.67
C GLU A 109 -7.92 7.90 -0.59
N ILE A 110 -7.82 7.26 0.57
CA ILE A 110 -6.98 7.71 1.67
C ILE A 110 -5.49 7.60 1.31
N ASP A 111 -5.07 6.47 0.71
CA ASP A 111 -3.69 6.21 0.29
C ASP A 111 -3.24 7.24 -0.75
N SER A 112 -4.08 7.51 -1.76
CA SER A 112 -3.84 8.51 -2.81
C SER A 112 -3.67 9.93 -2.31
N ASN A 113 -4.30 10.28 -1.19
CA ASN A 113 -4.12 11.59 -0.55
C ASN A 113 -2.83 11.66 0.28
N SER A 114 -2.31 10.51 0.71
CA SER A 114 -1.13 10.41 1.58
C SER A 114 0.16 10.16 0.79
N ASP A 115 0.06 9.48 -0.35
CA ASP A 115 1.18 9.04 -1.19
C ASP A 115 0.99 9.53 -2.63
N PRO A 116 1.83 10.46 -3.13
CA PRO A 116 1.70 10.98 -4.50
C PRO A 116 1.88 9.91 -5.58
N ASP A 117 2.54 8.79 -5.26
CA ASP A 117 2.79 7.70 -6.21
C ASP A 117 1.63 6.70 -6.31
N ALA A 118 0.65 6.77 -5.40
CA ALA A 118 -0.47 5.83 -5.36
C ALA A 118 -1.44 5.99 -6.54
N LEU A 119 -1.72 7.22 -6.99
CA LEU A 119 -2.58 7.47 -8.16
C LEU A 119 -1.96 6.95 -9.48
N PRO A 120 -0.69 7.28 -9.82
CA PRO A 120 -0.02 6.68 -10.97
C PRO A 120 -0.01 5.16 -10.94
N ALA A 121 0.19 4.55 -9.76
CA ALA A 121 0.17 3.10 -9.61
C ALA A 121 -1.23 2.51 -9.89
N LEU A 122 -2.30 3.17 -9.42
CA LEU A 122 -3.68 2.76 -9.71
C LEU A 122 -4.02 2.89 -11.20
N GLU A 123 -3.55 3.95 -11.86
CA GLU A 123 -3.73 4.14 -13.29
C GLU A 123 -3.01 3.05 -14.10
N ALA A 124 -1.75 2.74 -13.75
CA ALA A 124 -1.01 1.64 -14.37
C ALA A 124 -1.73 0.30 -14.19
N ARG A 125 -2.28 0.04 -12.99
CA ARG A 125 -3.10 -1.16 -12.71
C ARG A 125 -4.36 -1.20 -13.57
N LYS A 126 -5.08 -0.08 -13.67
CA LYS A 126 -6.28 0.04 -14.52
C LYS A 126 -5.94 -0.23 -15.99
N ASN A 127 -4.86 0.33 -16.51
CA ASN A 127 -4.42 0.13 -17.90
C ASN A 127 -4.10 -1.34 -18.17
N LEU A 128 -3.49 -2.05 -17.20
CA LEU A 128 -3.27 -3.48 -17.28
C LEU A 128 -4.58 -4.27 -17.33
N MET A 129 -5.54 -3.91 -16.46
CA MET A 129 -6.88 -4.53 -16.48
C MET A 129 -7.60 -4.29 -17.80
N ASP A 130 -7.52 -3.07 -18.34
CA ASP A 130 -8.09 -2.68 -19.63
C ASP A 130 -7.47 -3.52 -20.76
N ALA A 131 -6.15 -3.61 -20.81
CA ALA A 131 -5.42 -4.36 -21.82
C ALA A 131 -5.73 -5.86 -21.80
N GLN A 132 -5.95 -6.43 -20.61
CA GLN A 132 -6.22 -7.85 -20.45
C GLN A 132 -7.70 -8.21 -20.38
N ASN A 133 -8.58 -7.20 -20.43
CA ASN A 133 -10.03 -7.32 -20.22
C ASN A 133 -10.37 -8.03 -18.91
N LEU A 134 -9.74 -7.62 -17.81
CA LEU A 134 -9.94 -8.17 -16.48
C LEU A 134 -10.91 -7.30 -15.66
N SER A 135 -11.69 -7.95 -14.81
CA SER A 135 -12.49 -7.34 -13.76
C SER A 135 -11.76 -7.29 -12.42
N GLU A 136 -12.25 -6.48 -11.47
CA GLU A 136 -11.68 -6.44 -10.10
C GLU A 136 -11.73 -7.79 -9.38
N LEU A 137 -12.76 -8.59 -9.67
CA LEU A 137 -12.91 -9.92 -9.09
C LEU A 137 -11.80 -10.86 -9.60
N GLU A 138 -11.48 -10.79 -10.89
CA GLU A 138 -10.37 -11.56 -11.45
C GLU A 138 -9.03 -11.08 -10.92
N MET A 139 -8.85 -9.77 -10.73
CA MET A 139 -7.65 -9.22 -10.11
C MET A 139 -7.50 -9.74 -8.67
N TYR A 140 -8.57 -9.72 -7.88
CA TYR A 140 -8.59 -10.30 -6.53
C TYR A 140 -8.19 -11.79 -6.53
N MET A 141 -8.78 -12.59 -7.42
CA MET A 141 -8.54 -14.02 -7.50
C MET A 141 -7.10 -14.33 -7.94
N ASN A 142 -6.58 -13.58 -8.90
CA ASN A 142 -5.18 -13.70 -9.35
C ASN A 142 -4.20 -13.31 -8.23
N ALA A 143 -4.44 -12.19 -7.54
CA ALA A 143 -3.62 -11.80 -6.39
C ALA A 143 -3.62 -12.89 -5.31
N SER A 144 -4.79 -13.41 -4.95
CA SER A 144 -4.92 -14.50 -3.99
C SER A 144 -4.17 -15.77 -4.42
N HIS A 145 -4.19 -16.09 -5.72
CA HIS A 145 -3.42 -17.20 -6.28
C HIS A 145 -1.91 -16.96 -6.16
N PHE A 146 -1.42 -15.78 -6.56
CA PHE A 146 0.00 -15.43 -6.43
C PHE A 146 0.47 -15.46 -4.99
N LYS A 147 -0.34 -14.98 -4.04
CA LYS A 147 -0.04 -15.08 -2.61
C LYS A 147 0.16 -16.54 -2.18
N LYS A 148 -0.74 -17.45 -2.58
CA LYS A 148 -0.61 -18.88 -2.27
C LYS A 148 0.63 -19.52 -2.89
N GLN A 149 1.01 -19.11 -4.11
CA GLN A 149 2.28 -19.55 -4.70
C GLN A 149 3.47 -19.04 -3.87
N GLY A 150 3.45 -17.76 -3.45
CA GLY A 150 4.49 -17.21 -2.59
C GLY A 150 4.61 -17.92 -1.25
N ASP A 151 3.49 -18.30 -0.62
CA ASP A 151 3.50 -19.08 0.61
C ASP A 151 4.17 -20.44 0.43
N ALA A 152 3.92 -21.11 -0.70
CA ALA A 152 4.50 -22.43 -0.96
C ALA A 152 6.02 -22.37 -1.18
N GLU A 153 6.53 -21.24 -1.67
CA GLU A 153 7.95 -21.06 -1.98
C GLU A 153 8.74 -20.48 -0.80
N VAL A 154 8.09 -20.02 0.27
CA VAL A 154 8.75 -19.25 1.34
C VAL A 154 9.84 -20.02 2.06
N ASP A 155 9.66 -21.34 2.21
CA ASP A 155 10.61 -22.23 2.86
C ASP A 155 11.62 -22.84 1.88
N GLU A 156 11.34 -22.81 0.56
CA GLU A 156 12.18 -23.43 -0.48
C GLU A 156 13.09 -22.41 -1.18
N ASP A 157 12.52 -21.32 -1.70
CA ASP A 157 13.22 -20.23 -2.36
C ASP A 157 12.57 -18.89 -1.97
N ILE A 158 13.13 -18.28 -0.92
CA ILE A 158 12.65 -17.00 -0.38
C ILE A 158 12.61 -15.89 -1.44
N PHE A 159 13.48 -15.95 -2.45
CA PHE A 159 13.51 -14.98 -3.52
C PHE A 159 12.35 -15.20 -4.50
N LYS A 160 12.04 -16.45 -4.84
CA LYS A 160 10.85 -16.77 -5.64
C LYS A 160 9.57 -16.39 -4.90
N ALA A 161 9.53 -16.58 -3.58
CA ALA A 161 8.45 -16.09 -2.73
C ALA A 161 8.28 -14.56 -2.82
N LYS A 162 9.38 -13.79 -2.77
CA LYS A 162 9.37 -12.32 -2.98
C LYS A 162 8.65 -11.94 -4.27
N ILE A 163 8.99 -12.62 -5.36
CA ILE A 163 8.43 -12.32 -6.68
C ILE A 163 6.92 -12.55 -6.67
N TRP A 164 6.47 -13.68 -6.14
CA TRP A 164 5.05 -13.99 -6.03
C TRP A 164 4.29 -13.01 -5.14
N PHE A 165 4.84 -12.64 -3.98
CA PHE A 165 4.22 -11.66 -3.09
C PHE A 165 4.19 -10.27 -3.71
N THR A 166 5.27 -9.84 -4.35
CA THR A 166 5.33 -8.58 -5.11
C THR A 166 4.25 -8.56 -6.17
N ARG A 167 4.12 -9.66 -6.93
CA ARG A 167 3.09 -9.78 -7.96
C ARG A 167 1.68 -9.71 -7.37
N SER A 168 1.43 -10.43 -6.27
CA SER A 168 0.16 -10.37 -5.56
C SER A 168 -0.20 -8.94 -5.16
N VAL A 169 0.73 -8.21 -4.55
CA VAL A 169 0.51 -6.83 -4.09
C VAL A 169 0.25 -5.89 -5.27
N MET A 170 1.02 -6.01 -6.35
CA MET A 170 0.86 -5.18 -7.56
C MET A 170 -0.46 -5.46 -8.29
N THR A 171 -0.92 -6.71 -8.29
CA THR A 171 -2.21 -7.09 -8.88
C THR A 171 -3.36 -6.53 -8.05
N PHE A 172 -3.41 -6.85 -6.77
CA PHE A 172 -4.45 -6.37 -5.87
C PHE A 172 -3.89 -6.37 -4.45
N PRO A 173 -3.57 -5.20 -3.85
CA PRO A 173 -2.84 -5.13 -2.59
C PRO A 173 -3.76 -5.46 -1.41
N LEU A 174 -4.11 -6.74 -1.26
CA LEU A 174 -4.87 -7.24 -0.11
C LEU A 174 -4.04 -7.15 1.17
N PRO A 175 -4.67 -7.03 2.35
CA PRO A 175 -3.90 -7.03 3.59
C PRO A 175 -3.11 -8.31 3.81
N HIS A 176 -3.65 -9.48 3.43
CA HIS A 176 -2.91 -10.73 3.52
C HIS A 176 -1.70 -10.77 2.56
N ALA A 177 -1.81 -10.17 1.37
CA ALA A 177 -0.69 -10.06 0.45
C ALA A 177 0.38 -9.09 0.98
N CYS A 178 -0.04 -7.95 1.54
CA CYS A 178 0.86 -7.00 2.19
C CYS A 178 1.53 -7.62 3.42
N ALA A 179 0.79 -8.37 4.25
CA ALA A 179 1.33 -9.06 5.41
C ALA A 179 2.35 -10.14 5.01
N ALA A 180 2.10 -10.89 3.93
CA ALA A 180 3.05 -11.85 3.39
C ALA A 180 4.32 -11.17 2.84
N MET A 181 4.18 -10.05 2.12
CA MET A 181 5.32 -9.25 1.66
C MET A 181 6.12 -8.67 2.84
N MET A 182 5.45 -8.23 3.90
CA MET A 182 6.11 -7.83 5.14
C MET A 182 6.87 -8.99 5.79
N PHE A 183 6.28 -10.20 5.86
CA PHE A 183 6.96 -11.38 6.41
C PHE A 183 8.24 -11.69 5.62
N TYR A 184 8.16 -11.68 4.29
CA TYR A 184 9.33 -11.79 3.42
C TYR A 184 10.38 -10.71 3.75
N ALA A 185 9.98 -9.45 3.71
CA ALA A 185 10.89 -8.33 3.93
C ALA A 185 11.55 -8.40 5.32
N TYR A 186 10.79 -8.83 6.33
CA TYR A 186 11.27 -9.07 7.68
C TYR A 186 12.34 -10.17 7.70
N LYS A 187 12.10 -11.32 7.05
CA LYS A 187 13.05 -12.43 6.95
C LYS A 187 14.33 -12.05 6.20
N SER A 188 14.21 -11.19 5.19
CA SER A 188 15.35 -10.66 4.41
C SER A 188 16.01 -9.42 5.04
N ASN A 189 15.66 -9.05 6.28
CA ASN A 189 16.16 -7.86 6.98
C ASN A 189 15.90 -6.52 6.25
N GLU A 190 14.96 -6.48 5.30
CA GLU A 190 14.50 -5.27 4.61
C GLU A 190 13.47 -4.53 5.50
N PHE A 191 13.90 -4.06 6.68
CA PHE A 191 13.00 -3.56 7.73
C PHE A 191 12.14 -2.35 7.29
N ALA A 192 12.66 -1.47 6.44
CA ALA A 192 11.88 -0.36 5.90
C ALA A 192 10.71 -0.87 5.02
N LEU A 193 10.96 -1.91 4.23
CA LEU A 193 9.94 -2.51 3.38
C LEU A 193 8.91 -3.30 4.22
N ALA A 194 9.38 -4.00 5.26
CA ALA A 194 8.51 -4.67 6.21
C ALA A 194 7.57 -3.68 6.92
N GLU A 195 8.10 -2.54 7.37
CA GLU A 195 7.30 -1.49 8.03
C GLU A 195 6.28 -0.85 7.10
N LYS A 196 6.67 -0.58 5.84
CA LYS A 196 5.78 -0.08 4.79
C LYS A 196 4.59 -1.01 4.58
N TYR A 197 4.84 -2.29 4.31
CA TYR A 197 3.77 -3.23 4.00
C TYR A 197 2.96 -3.66 5.22
N GLY A 198 3.56 -3.77 6.41
CA GLY A 198 2.84 -3.99 7.66
C GLY A 198 1.87 -2.84 7.97
N THR A 199 2.30 -1.61 7.73
CA THR A 199 1.43 -0.43 7.85
C THR A 199 0.31 -0.45 6.83
N LYS A 200 0.60 -0.79 5.57
CA LYS A 200 -0.42 -0.91 4.52
C LYS A 200 -1.47 -1.97 4.87
N ALA A 201 -1.04 -3.14 5.32
CA ALA A 201 -1.93 -4.23 5.73
C ALA A 201 -2.90 -3.80 6.85
N LEU A 202 -2.40 -3.11 7.88
CA LEU A 202 -3.21 -2.65 9.00
C LEU A 202 -4.15 -1.49 8.63
N ARG A 203 -3.71 -0.56 7.77
CA ARG A 203 -4.52 0.62 7.39
C ARG A 203 -5.75 0.28 6.56
N MET A 204 -5.73 -0.84 5.84
CA MET A 204 -6.89 -1.28 5.06
C MET A 204 -8.07 -1.71 5.94
N ASP A 205 -7.82 -2.09 7.19
CA ASP A 205 -8.86 -2.54 8.13
C ASP A 205 -9.71 -3.72 7.59
N LEU A 206 -9.07 -4.61 6.83
CA LEU A 206 -9.67 -5.83 6.29
C LEU A 206 -8.99 -7.12 6.82
N LEU A 207 -8.13 -6.99 7.84
CA LEU A 207 -7.66 -8.16 8.60
C LEU A 207 -8.67 -8.45 9.70
N THR A 208 -9.12 -9.69 9.82
CA THR A 208 -10.14 -10.08 10.80
C THR A 208 -9.62 -10.96 11.91
N ASP A 209 -8.67 -11.82 11.57
CA ASP A 209 -8.09 -12.74 12.53
C ASP A 209 -7.22 -11.98 13.53
N SER A 210 -7.62 -11.99 14.80
CA SER A 210 -6.91 -11.32 15.90
C SER A 210 -5.45 -11.77 15.94
N TRP A 211 -5.18 -13.06 15.73
CA TRP A 211 -3.82 -13.57 15.72
C TRP A 211 -2.99 -12.97 14.58
N SER A 212 -3.53 -12.96 13.36
CA SER A 212 -2.90 -12.33 12.19
C SER A 212 -2.63 -10.83 12.42
N ILE A 213 -3.59 -10.09 12.98
CA ILE A 213 -3.41 -8.67 13.33
C ILE A 213 -2.27 -8.51 14.34
N GLY A 214 -2.26 -9.32 15.41
CA GLY A 214 -1.22 -9.34 16.43
C GLY A 214 0.16 -9.62 15.85
N GLN A 215 0.27 -10.57 14.92
CA GLN A 215 1.50 -10.90 14.21
C GLN A 215 1.99 -9.73 13.32
N VAL A 216 1.09 -9.03 12.64
CA VAL A 216 1.46 -7.86 11.83
C VAL A 216 2.01 -6.74 12.70
N TYR A 217 1.36 -6.43 13.82
CA TYR A 217 1.89 -5.46 14.77
C TYR A 217 3.26 -5.89 15.32
N TYR A 218 3.43 -7.16 15.68
CA TYR A 218 4.69 -7.69 16.20
C TYR A 218 5.85 -7.50 15.20
N MET A 219 5.68 -7.93 13.95
CA MET A 219 6.74 -7.83 12.94
C MET A 219 7.02 -6.38 12.57
N ARG A 220 5.99 -5.53 12.49
CA ARG A 220 6.18 -4.09 12.26
C ARG A 220 6.93 -3.44 13.41
N ALA A 221 6.64 -3.82 14.66
CA ALA A 221 7.38 -3.31 15.81
C ALA A 221 8.86 -3.68 15.74
N HIS A 222 9.17 -4.93 15.41
CA HIS A 222 10.55 -5.37 15.28
C HIS A 222 11.27 -4.62 14.15
N ALA A 223 10.62 -4.42 13.00
CA ALA A 223 11.16 -3.60 11.92
C ALA A 223 11.45 -2.16 12.38
N ARG A 224 10.51 -1.52 13.08
CA ARG A 224 10.68 -0.17 13.65
C ARG A 224 11.79 -0.09 14.68
N TYR A 225 11.90 -1.10 15.55
CA TYR A 225 12.99 -1.23 16.52
C TYR A 225 14.34 -1.25 15.81
N ARG A 226 14.50 -2.09 14.77
CA ARG A 226 15.74 -2.19 13.99
C ARG A 226 16.06 -0.91 13.21
N MET A 227 15.07 -0.09 12.90
CA MET A 227 15.23 1.24 12.30
C MET A 227 15.46 2.37 13.32
N GLY A 228 15.59 2.08 14.62
CA GLY A 228 15.77 3.12 15.64
C GLY A 228 14.49 3.80 16.12
N GLN A 229 13.31 3.40 15.63
CA GLN A 229 12.02 4.03 15.93
C GLN A 229 11.39 3.47 17.21
N MET A 230 12.09 3.60 18.34
CA MET A 230 11.76 2.92 19.61
C MET A 230 10.34 3.19 20.13
N GLN A 231 9.89 4.45 20.08
CA GLN A 231 8.57 4.82 20.61
C GLN A 231 7.44 4.16 19.80
N ARG A 232 7.53 4.19 18.46
CA ARG A 232 6.55 3.54 17.58
C ARG A 232 6.60 2.01 17.69
N ALA A 233 7.79 1.44 17.85
CA ALA A 233 7.96 0.00 18.09
C ALA A 233 7.27 -0.43 19.39
N LYS A 234 7.39 0.36 20.46
CA LYS A 234 6.71 0.09 21.73
C LYS A 234 5.20 0.11 21.61
N GLU A 235 4.65 1.11 20.92
CA GLU A 235 3.21 1.22 20.65
C GLU A 235 2.69 0.01 19.88
N ASP A 236 3.43 -0.44 18.85
CA ASP A 236 3.07 -1.64 18.10
C ASP A 236 3.14 -2.91 18.94
N ILE A 237 4.10 -3.07 19.85
CA ILE A 237 4.15 -4.26 20.72
C ILE A 237 2.98 -4.30 21.71
N ILE A 238 2.59 -3.15 22.25
CA ILE A 238 1.42 -3.08 23.14
C ILE A 238 0.16 -3.51 22.36
N LEU A 239 0.01 -3.05 21.12
CA LEU A 239 -1.10 -3.46 20.25
C LEU A 239 -1.01 -4.95 19.88
N SER A 240 0.18 -5.45 19.54
CA SER A 240 0.41 -6.86 19.25
C SER A 240 -0.08 -7.75 20.40
N LYS A 241 0.32 -7.44 21.64
CA LYS A 241 -0.11 -8.17 22.85
C LYS A 241 -1.59 -8.04 23.15
N HIS A 242 -2.23 -6.95 22.73
CA HIS A 242 -3.67 -6.80 22.88
C HIS A 242 -4.42 -7.83 22.01
N TYR A 243 -3.95 -8.05 20.79
CA TYR A 243 -4.54 -8.98 19.82
C TYR A 243 -4.07 -10.43 19.99
N ASP A 244 -2.83 -10.64 20.43
CA ASP A 244 -2.25 -11.94 20.77
C ASP A 244 -1.53 -11.88 22.13
N PRO A 245 -2.27 -12.07 23.24
CA PRO A 245 -1.69 -12.04 24.59
C PRO A 245 -0.70 -13.17 24.89
N LEU A 246 -0.66 -14.22 24.06
CA LEU A 246 0.17 -15.41 24.26
C LEU A 246 1.52 -15.31 23.54
N ASN A 247 1.76 -14.23 22.79
CA ASN A 247 3.03 -14.00 22.11
C ASN A 247 4.16 -13.68 23.12
N ALA A 248 4.87 -14.72 23.55
CA ALA A 248 5.98 -14.60 24.49
C ALA A 248 7.15 -13.77 23.94
N ASP A 249 7.37 -13.79 22.62
CA ASP A 249 8.45 -13.03 21.98
C ASP A 249 8.20 -11.52 22.05
N ALA A 250 6.92 -11.10 22.10
CA ALA A 250 6.56 -9.69 22.27
C ALA A 250 7.03 -9.12 23.62
N ASP A 251 7.03 -9.92 24.69
CA ASP A 251 7.55 -9.51 26.00
C ASP A 251 9.05 -9.31 26.01
N ALA A 252 9.78 -10.21 25.35
CA ALA A 252 11.23 -10.11 25.20
C ALA A 252 11.59 -8.82 24.44
N LEU A 253 10.93 -8.57 23.30
CA LEU A 253 11.18 -7.37 22.49
C LEU A 253 10.80 -6.08 23.22
N LEU A 254 9.73 -6.07 24.02
CA LEU A 254 9.38 -4.91 24.85
C LEU A 254 10.49 -4.57 25.86
N GLY A 255 11.03 -5.61 26.52
CA GLY A 255 12.16 -5.47 27.44
C GLY A 255 13.42 -4.93 26.76
N GLU A 256 13.69 -5.36 25.53
CA GLU A 256 14.79 -4.82 24.72
C GLU A 256 14.57 -3.36 24.34
N ILE A 257 13.37 -2.99 23.87
CA ILE A 257 13.03 -1.61 23.50
C ILE A 257 13.21 -0.68 24.70
N ASP A 258 12.74 -1.07 25.89
CA ASP A 258 12.87 -0.25 27.10
C ASP A 258 14.33 -0.09 27.53
N LYS A 259 15.14 -1.17 27.48
CA LYS A 259 16.59 -1.10 27.73
C LYS A 259 17.29 -0.17 26.73
N LEU A 260 17.00 -0.33 25.44
CA LEU A 260 17.67 0.44 24.39
C LEU A 260 17.26 1.90 24.42
N ARG A 261 16.02 2.22 24.76
CA ARG A 261 15.58 3.60 24.98
C ARG A 261 16.40 4.28 26.09
N ASP A 262 16.75 3.56 27.14
CA ASP A 262 17.60 4.10 28.21
C ASP A 262 19.05 4.27 27.73
N VAL A 263 19.58 3.32 26.95
CA VAL A 263 20.90 3.44 26.27
C VAL A 263 20.97 4.66 25.34
N LEU A 264 19.93 4.93 24.55
CA LEU A 264 19.88 6.07 23.63
C LEU A 264 19.86 7.43 24.34
N ARG A 265 19.55 7.48 25.64
CA ARG A 265 19.71 8.70 26.47
C ARG A 265 21.17 8.98 26.85
N HIS A 266 22.06 8.03 26.60
CA HIS A 266 23.47 8.05 26.97
C HIS A 266 24.37 7.95 25.72
N PRO A 267 24.86 9.09 25.17
CA PRO A 267 25.63 9.13 23.92
C PRO A 267 26.84 8.19 23.87
N GLU A 268 27.48 7.97 25.02
CA GLU A 268 28.57 7.02 25.22
C GLU A 268 28.19 5.56 24.97
N LEU A 269 26.96 5.15 25.32
CA LEU A 269 26.47 3.79 25.12
C LEU A 269 25.98 3.56 23.69
N VAL A 270 25.54 4.61 22.99
CA VAL A 270 25.14 4.54 21.57
C VAL A 270 26.28 4.04 20.68
N LYS A 271 27.51 4.50 20.92
CA LYS A 271 28.69 4.07 20.15
C LYS A 271 29.02 2.59 20.33
N ALA A 272 28.80 2.05 21.53
CA ALA A 272 29.00 0.63 21.80
C ALA A 272 27.91 -0.20 21.10
N TRP A 273 26.65 0.21 21.26
CA TRP A 273 25.50 -0.46 20.67
C TRP A 273 25.58 -0.54 19.14
N VAL A 274 25.99 0.54 18.45
CA VAL A 274 26.14 0.56 16.99
C VAL A 274 27.22 -0.42 16.51
N ARG A 275 28.31 -0.61 17.26
CA ARG A 275 29.37 -1.57 16.89
C ARG A 275 28.95 -3.02 17.09
N GLU A 276 28.04 -3.28 18.02
CA GLU A 276 27.52 -4.60 18.33
C GLU A 276 26.37 -5.02 17.42
N GLN A 277 25.84 -4.11 16.60
CA GLN A 277 24.82 -4.47 15.61
C GLN A 277 25.40 -5.39 14.53
N PRO A 278 24.69 -6.46 14.14
CA PRO A 278 25.08 -7.27 13.00
C PRO A 278 25.22 -6.40 11.75
N GLN A 279 26.39 -6.41 11.11
CA GLN A 279 26.55 -5.78 9.81
C GLN A 279 25.84 -6.65 8.78
N PHE A 280 24.92 -6.03 8.03
CA PHE A 280 24.17 -6.73 7.00
C PHE A 280 24.95 -6.69 5.68
N GLU A 281 25.27 -7.87 5.15
CA GLU A 281 25.70 -8.02 3.77
C GLU A 281 24.46 -8.43 2.94
N PRO A 282 24.04 -7.63 1.95
CA PRO A 282 22.95 -8.04 1.07
C PRO A 282 23.35 -9.32 0.32
N GLU A 283 22.59 -10.40 0.51
CA GLU A 283 22.92 -11.75 0.01
C GLU A 283 22.87 -11.89 -1.51
N LEU A 284 22.25 -10.96 -2.24
CA LEU A 284 22.02 -11.08 -3.68
C LEU A 284 22.37 -9.80 -4.43
N SER A 285 23.07 -9.96 -5.55
CA SER A 285 23.30 -8.86 -6.47
C SER A 285 22.04 -8.57 -7.28
N VAL A 286 21.74 -7.29 -7.54
CA VAL A 286 20.57 -6.85 -8.34
C VAL A 286 20.49 -7.57 -9.69
N GLY A 287 21.62 -7.95 -10.30
CA GLY A 287 21.67 -8.66 -11.57
C GLY A 287 21.16 -10.11 -11.51
N GLU A 288 21.32 -10.80 -10.39
CA GLU A 288 20.77 -12.15 -10.19
C GLU A 288 19.25 -12.11 -9.98
N GLU A 289 18.74 -11.04 -9.37
CA GLU A 289 17.31 -10.83 -9.19
C GLU A 289 16.58 -10.71 -10.55
N PHE A 290 17.16 -9.95 -11.50
CA PHE A 290 16.56 -9.76 -12.83
C PHE A 290 16.54 -11.04 -13.68
N ARG A 291 17.58 -11.89 -13.63
CA ARG A 291 17.60 -13.15 -14.40
C ARG A 291 16.51 -14.12 -13.95
N LYS A 292 16.32 -14.27 -12.65
CA LYS A 292 15.28 -15.15 -12.10
C LYS A 292 13.87 -14.65 -12.41
N LEU A 293 13.68 -13.34 -12.62
CA LEU A 293 12.41 -12.76 -13.04
C LEU A 293 12.03 -13.13 -14.49
N GLU A 294 13.01 -13.25 -15.40
CA GLU A 294 12.76 -13.63 -16.81
C GLU A 294 12.25 -15.08 -16.95
N GLU A 295 12.59 -15.96 -16.01
CA GLU A 295 12.17 -17.36 -16.01
C GLU A 295 10.69 -17.54 -15.60
N ILE A 296 10.11 -16.56 -14.91
CA ILE A 296 8.73 -16.64 -14.42
C ILE A 296 7.81 -15.88 -15.37
N SER A 297 7.22 -16.61 -16.33
CA SER A 297 6.17 -16.04 -17.17
C SER A 297 4.88 -15.83 -16.36
N PHE A 298 4.44 -14.58 -16.24
CA PHE A 298 3.21 -14.24 -15.53
C PHE A 298 2.03 -14.16 -16.50
N ILE A 299 1.21 -15.20 -16.52
CA ILE A 299 -0.08 -15.17 -17.21
C ILE A 299 -1.15 -14.97 -16.14
N TYR A 300 -1.94 -13.90 -16.28
CA TYR A 300 -3.14 -13.74 -15.47
C TYR A 300 -4.13 -14.84 -15.87
N ALA A 301 -4.56 -15.62 -14.89
CA ALA A 301 -5.59 -16.61 -15.09
C ALA A 301 -6.90 -15.89 -15.43
N ARG A 302 -7.50 -16.29 -16.55
CA ARG A 302 -8.88 -15.92 -16.89
C ARG A 302 -9.83 -16.95 -16.30
N PHE A 303 -10.87 -16.46 -15.67
CA PHE A 303 -11.91 -17.30 -15.11
C PHE A 303 -13.03 -17.45 -16.13
N THR A 304 -13.61 -18.64 -16.24
CA THR A 304 -14.77 -18.82 -17.12
C THR A 304 -15.96 -18.02 -16.58
N PRO A 305 -16.92 -17.63 -17.43
CA PRO A 305 -18.14 -16.94 -16.97
C PRO A 305 -18.85 -17.70 -15.84
N GLU A 306 -18.87 -19.03 -15.87
CA GLU A 306 -19.48 -19.87 -14.83
C GLU A 306 -18.70 -19.84 -13.52
N GLN A 307 -17.37 -19.79 -13.58
CA GLN A 307 -16.53 -19.64 -12.39
C GLN A 307 -16.76 -18.27 -11.75
N LEU A 308 -16.80 -17.21 -12.57
CA LEU A 308 -17.09 -15.86 -12.10
C LEU A 308 -18.47 -15.77 -11.47
N GLU A 309 -19.49 -16.34 -12.11
CA GLU A 309 -20.85 -16.31 -11.59
C GLU A 309 -20.97 -17.02 -10.24
N ARG A 310 -20.26 -18.15 -10.05
CA ARG A 310 -20.19 -18.81 -8.73
C ARG A 310 -19.53 -17.92 -7.68
N VAL A 311 -18.43 -17.26 -8.01
CA VAL A 311 -17.73 -16.37 -7.07
C VAL A 311 -18.58 -15.16 -6.70
N LYS A 312 -19.37 -14.63 -7.66
CA LYS A 312 -20.29 -13.51 -7.43
C LYS A 312 -21.45 -13.87 -6.50
N THR A 313 -22.00 -15.07 -6.68
CA THR A 313 -23.27 -15.51 -6.05
C THR A 313 -23.08 -16.24 -4.72
N ASP A 314 -21.99 -16.99 -4.56
CA ASP A 314 -21.63 -17.69 -3.33
C ASP A 314 -20.68 -16.82 -2.49
N ASP A 315 -21.21 -15.67 -2.05
CA ASP A 315 -20.44 -14.66 -1.34
C ASP A 315 -19.97 -15.14 0.04
N GLU A 316 -20.68 -16.07 0.68
CA GLU A 316 -20.25 -16.69 1.94
C GLU A 316 -18.95 -17.49 1.80
N LYS A 317 -18.75 -18.15 0.66
CA LYS A 317 -17.59 -19.01 0.43
C LYS A 317 -16.39 -18.26 -0.13
N TYR A 318 -16.64 -17.32 -1.05
CA TYR A 318 -15.56 -16.72 -1.83
C TYR A 318 -15.25 -15.29 -1.44
N CYS A 319 -16.22 -14.55 -0.86
CA CYS A 319 -15.91 -13.23 -0.34
C CYS A 319 -15.10 -13.40 0.94
N PRO A 320 -13.90 -12.81 1.03
CA PRO A 320 -13.12 -12.82 2.26
C PRO A 320 -13.99 -12.30 3.42
N VAL A 321 -13.99 -13.06 4.52
CA VAL A 321 -14.80 -12.71 5.70
C VAL A 321 -14.10 -11.57 6.41
N PHE A 322 -14.77 -10.41 6.44
CA PHE A 322 -14.39 -9.19 7.14
C PHE A 322 -15.21 -8.97 8.40
#